data_AF-A0A521SGA4-F1
#
_entry.id   AF-A0A521SGA4-F1
#
_cell.length_a   1.000
_cell.length_b   1.000
_cell.length_c   1.000
_cell.angle_alpha   90.00
_cell.angle_beta   90.00
_cell.angle_gamma   90.00
#
_symmetry.space_group_name_H-M   'P 1'
#
loop_
_entity.id
_entity.type
_entity.pdbx_description
1 polymer ?
#
loop_
_entity_poly.entity_id
_entity_poly.type
_entity_poly.pdbx_seq_one_letter_code
_entity_poly.pdbx_strand_id
1 'polypeptide(L)'
;MHAFIQALSASKEGRWGEIDALLSDLKPVLKKYDAAFNVNLAPRLKKGVDAKDPNEVAKNFAHVLFLGMIDNFLQATAERLKNFEHSSQYLATARSYYERVLAGNIKRKDASIHDEIMRQFEQAELAIGHPGLLGAGKIDPDPQRFVSAAKAIEANIRRIYTYFNN
;
A
#
# COMPACT_ATOMS: atom_id res chain seq x y z
N MET A 1 -6.56 -6.49 -2.89
CA MET A 1 -7.32 -5.24 -3.16
C MET A 1 -8.84 -5.46 -3.11
N HIS A 2 -9.40 -6.42 -3.86
CA HIS A 2 -10.83 -6.75 -3.85
C HIS A 2 -11.38 -6.98 -2.43
N ALA A 3 -10.62 -7.72 -1.61
CA ALA A 3 -10.94 -8.00 -0.21
C ALA A 3 -11.16 -6.74 0.66
N PHE A 4 -10.49 -5.61 0.40
CA PHE A 4 -10.67 -4.40 1.22
C PHE A 4 -12.01 -3.71 0.94
N ILE A 5 -12.31 -3.48 -0.35
CA ILE A 5 -13.57 -2.83 -0.75
C ILE A 5 -14.75 -3.71 -0.32
N GLN A 6 -14.61 -5.04 -0.46
CA GLN A 6 -15.59 -6.00 0.04
C GLN A 6 -15.74 -5.93 1.56
N ALA A 7 -14.64 -5.95 2.33
CA ALA A 7 -14.69 -5.86 3.78
C ALA A 7 -15.34 -4.55 4.27
N LEU A 8 -15.03 -3.43 3.61
CA LEU A 8 -15.67 -2.14 3.91
C LEU A 8 -17.16 -2.17 3.63
N SER A 9 -17.57 -2.64 2.45
CA SER A 9 -18.99 -2.73 2.09
C SER A 9 -19.73 -3.64 3.07
N ALA A 10 -19.20 -4.85 3.30
CA ALA A 10 -19.73 -5.80 4.27
C ALA A 10 -19.85 -5.21 5.68
N SER A 11 -18.85 -4.45 6.15
CA SER A 11 -18.90 -3.81 7.47
C SER A 11 -20.00 -2.77 7.60
N LYS A 12 -20.23 -1.97 6.55
CA LYS A 12 -21.30 -0.96 6.53
C LYS A 12 -22.68 -1.58 6.44
N GLU A 13 -22.77 -2.72 5.78
CA GLU A 13 -24.01 -3.47 5.56
C GLU A 13 -24.28 -4.51 6.68
N GLY A 14 -23.45 -4.54 7.72
CA GLY A 14 -23.62 -5.42 8.88
C GLY A 14 -23.34 -6.90 8.60
N ARG A 15 -22.69 -7.24 7.48
CA ARG A 15 -22.33 -8.61 7.09
C ARG A 15 -21.03 -9.05 7.73
N TRP A 16 -21.00 -9.10 9.05
CA TRP A 16 -19.80 -9.38 9.85
C TRP A 16 -19.19 -10.77 9.58
N GLY A 17 -20.01 -11.77 9.27
CA GLY A 17 -19.52 -13.12 8.91
C GLY A 17 -18.70 -13.16 7.62
N GLU A 18 -18.99 -12.28 6.65
CA GLU A 18 -18.16 -12.16 5.43
C GLU A 18 -16.79 -11.56 5.74
N ILE A 19 -16.73 -10.63 6.71
CA ILE A 19 -15.47 -10.02 7.13
C ILE A 19 -14.61 -11.03 7.86
N ASP A 20 -15.19 -11.88 8.70
CA ASP A 20 -14.45 -12.97 9.36
C ASP A 20 -13.82 -13.94 8.35
N ALA A 21 -14.53 -14.29 7.27
CA ALA A 21 -13.97 -15.09 6.18
C ALA A 21 -12.80 -14.38 5.50
N LEU A 22 -12.97 -13.11 5.15
CA LEU A 22 -11.90 -12.28 4.57
C LEU A 22 -10.68 -12.15 5.49
N LEU A 23 -10.87 -12.03 6.81
CA LEU A 23 -9.78 -12.01 7.77
C LEU A 23 -9.04 -13.35 7.83
N SER A 24 -9.75 -14.47 7.67
CA SER A 24 -9.11 -15.79 7.62
C SER A 24 -8.21 -15.92 6.40
N ASP A 25 -8.66 -15.46 5.22
CA ASP A 25 -7.88 -15.47 3.99
C ASP A 25 -6.65 -14.55 4.07
N LEU A 26 -6.74 -13.47 4.84
CA LEU A 26 -5.64 -12.54 5.04
C LEU A 26 -4.61 -12.98 6.08
N LYS A 27 -4.88 -14.04 6.86
CA LYS A 27 -3.95 -14.50 7.93
C LYS A 27 -2.49 -14.65 7.46
N PRO A 28 -2.18 -15.25 6.30
CA PRO A 28 -0.78 -15.36 5.84
C PRO A 28 -0.13 -13.99 5.61
N VAL A 29 -0.87 -13.07 5.01
CA VAL A 29 -0.41 -11.70 4.74
C VAL A 29 -0.21 -10.92 6.05
N LEU A 30 -1.16 -11.03 6.98
CA LEU A 30 -1.06 -10.38 8.29
C LEU A 30 0.12 -10.91 9.09
N LYS A 31 0.37 -12.23 9.05
CA LYS A 31 1.55 -12.84 9.69
C LYS A 31 2.85 -12.40 9.02
N LYS A 32 2.88 -12.30 7.69
CA LYS A 32 4.03 -11.74 6.95
C LYS A 32 4.31 -10.31 7.42
N TYR A 33 3.28 -9.47 7.52
CA TYR A 33 3.45 -8.07 7.91
C TYR A 33 3.84 -7.90 9.37
N ASP A 34 3.35 -8.76 10.26
CA ASP A 34 3.83 -8.81 11.65
C ASP A 34 5.33 -9.12 11.68
N ALA A 35 5.78 -10.16 10.98
CA ALA A 35 7.20 -10.53 10.93
C ALA A 35 8.09 -9.48 10.25
N ALA A 36 7.61 -8.85 9.18
CA ALA A 36 8.41 -7.92 8.37
C ALA A 36 8.44 -6.49 8.91
N PHE A 37 7.33 -6.04 9.53
CA PHE A 37 7.15 -4.66 9.95
C PHE A 37 6.93 -4.48 11.45
N ASN A 38 6.84 -5.58 12.22
CA ASN A 38 6.51 -5.57 13.64
C ASN A 38 5.16 -4.89 13.95
N VAL A 39 4.18 -5.09 13.06
CA VAL A 39 2.82 -4.54 13.20
C VAL A 39 1.80 -5.68 13.18
N ASN A 40 1.32 -6.06 14.37
CA ASN A 40 0.31 -7.10 14.50
C ASN A 40 -1.12 -6.55 14.31
N LEU A 41 -1.60 -6.59 13.07
CA LEU A 41 -2.92 -6.09 12.68
C LEU A 41 -4.07 -7.09 12.88
N ALA A 42 -3.78 -8.39 12.98
CA ALA A 42 -4.80 -9.42 13.14
C ALA A 42 -5.72 -9.22 14.37
N PRO A 43 -5.21 -9.00 15.60
CA PRO A 43 -6.07 -8.78 16.75
C PRO A 43 -6.81 -7.44 16.68
N ARG A 44 -6.23 -6.42 16.03
CA ARG A 44 -6.86 -5.11 15.85
C ARG A 44 -8.07 -5.19 14.92
N LEU A 45 -7.91 -5.90 13.80
CA LEU A 45 -9.00 -6.19 12.87
C LEU A 45 -10.10 -7.04 13.52
N LYS A 46 -9.73 -8.11 14.22
CA LYS A 46 -10.68 -8.98 14.92
C LYS A 46 -11.49 -8.22 15.97
N LYS A 47 -10.84 -7.34 16.74
CA LYS A 47 -11.52 -6.45 17.69
C LYS A 47 -12.56 -5.56 17.01
N GLY A 48 -12.24 -4.98 15.84
CA GLY A 48 -13.19 -4.18 15.06
C GLY A 48 -14.40 -4.99 14.59
N VAL A 49 -14.18 -6.23 14.13
CA VAL A 49 -15.26 -7.14 13.72
C VAL A 49 -16.14 -7.55 14.92
N ASP A 50 -15.53 -7.92 16.04
CA ASP A 50 -16.25 -8.32 17.26
C ASP A 50 -17.07 -7.18 17.86
N ALA A 51 -16.53 -5.96 17.82
CA ALA A 51 -17.22 -4.75 18.24
C ALA A 51 -18.26 -4.26 17.20
N LYS A 52 -18.34 -4.88 16.02
CA LYS A 52 -19.17 -4.44 14.89
C LYS A 52 -18.93 -2.96 14.54
N ASP A 53 -17.66 -2.54 14.59
CA ASP A 53 -17.25 -1.16 14.34
C ASP A 53 -16.64 -1.03 12.93
N PRO A 54 -17.40 -0.48 11.96
CA PRO A 54 -16.91 -0.33 10.59
C PRO A 54 -15.74 0.66 10.48
N ASN A 55 -15.61 1.61 11.42
CA ASN A 55 -14.50 2.58 11.40
C ASN A 55 -13.20 1.92 11.85
N GLU A 56 -13.23 1.10 12.90
CA GLU A 56 -12.04 0.35 13.33
C GLU A 56 -11.63 -0.69 12.29
N VAL A 57 -12.58 -1.37 11.64
CA VAL A 57 -12.27 -2.25 10.50
C VAL A 57 -11.61 -1.45 9.37
N ALA A 58 -12.20 -0.33 8.94
CA ALA A 58 -11.68 0.51 7.87
C ALA A 58 -10.26 1.02 8.16
N LYS A 59 -10.03 1.50 9.37
CA LYS A 59 -8.75 2.03 9.86
C LYS A 59 -7.65 0.97 9.77
N ASN A 60 -7.89 -0.22 10.32
CA ASN A 60 -6.88 -1.27 10.37
C ASN A 60 -6.64 -1.88 8.99
N PHE A 61 -7.67 -2.00 8.15
CA PHE A 61 -7.48 -2.43 6.77
C PHE A 61 -6.70 -1.41 5.92
N ALA A 62 -6.91 -0.10 6.13
CA ALA A 62 -6.09 0.93 5.50
C ALA A 62 -4.61 0.74 5.89
N HIS A 63 -4.34 0.33 7.14
CA HIS A 63 -2.99 -0.01 7.59
C HIS A 63 -2.44 -1.26 6.87
N VAL A 64 -3.25 -2.30 6.68
CA VAL A 64 -2.84 -3.48 5.88
C VAL A 64 -2.40 -3.08 4.47
N LEU A 65 -3.17 -2.22 3.79
CA LEU A 65 -2.83 -1.78 2.43
C LEU A 65 -1.62 -0.86 2.38
N PHE A 66 -1.43 -0.03 3.40
CA PHE A 66 -0.22 0.77 3.54
C PHE A 66 1.03 -0.12 3.70
N LEU A 67 0.99 -1.15 4.56
CA LEU A 67 2.07 -2.13 4.68
C LEU A 67 2.27 -2.92 3.38
N GLY A 68 1.19 -3.25 2.68
CA GLY A 68 1.27 -3.87 1.36
C GLY A 68 1.93 -2.98 0.31
N MET A 69 1.70 -1.67 0.35
CA MET A 69 2.39 -0.71 -0.50
C MET A 69 3.91 -0.70 -0.22
N ILE A 70 4.30 -0.65 1.07
CA ILE A 70 5.70 -0.73 1.48
C ILE A 70 6.34 -2.05 1.04
N ASP A 71 5.64 -3.18 1.23
CA ASP A 71 6.12 -4.49 0.80
C ASP A 71 6.39 -4.54 -0.72
N ASN A 72 5.52 -3.95 -1.55
CA ASN A 72 5.75 -3.84 -2.99
C ASN A 72 7.01 -2.99 -3.32
N PHE A 73 7.22 -1.87 -2.61
CA PHE A 73 8.46 -1.10 -2.77
C PHE A 73 9.70 -1.92 -2.38
N LEU A 74 9.62 -2.68 -1.30
CA LEU A 74 10.71 -3.56 -0.86
C LEU A 74 11.00 -4.64 -1.90
N GLN A 75 9.97 -5.29 -2.48
CA GLN A 75 10.17 -6.29 -3.53
C GLN A 75 10.88 -5.69 -4.76
N ALA A 76 10.44 -4.52 -5.25
CA ALA A 76 11.11 -3.85 -6.36
C ALA A 76 12.59 -3.53 -6.06
N THR A 77 12.88 -3.06 -4.84
CA THR A 77 14.26 -2.76 -4.43
C THR A 77 15.13 -3.99 -4.19
N ALA A 78 14.55 -5.11 -3.76
CA ALA A 78 15.29 -6.36 -3.52
C ALA A 78 15.92 -6.90 -4.81
N GLU A 79 15.21 -6.75 -5.93
CA GLU A 79 15.73 -7.09 -7.26
C GLU A 79 16.66 -6.02 -7.85
N ARG A 80 16.94 -4.93 -7.11
CA ARG A 80 17.68 -3.75 -7.57
C ARG A 80 17.17 -3.20 -8.91
N LEU A 81 15.86 -3.30 -9.15
CA LEU A 81 15.20 -2.88 -10.39
C LEU A 81 15.72 -3.57 -11.66
N LYS A 82 16.37 -4.72 -11.55
CA LYS A 82 16.95 -5.44 -12.71
C LYS A 82 15.90 -6.01 -13.64
N ASN A 83 14.72 -6.35 -13.12
CA ASN A 83 13.57 -6.77 -13.91
C ASN A 83 12.58 -5.61 -14.01
N PHE A 84 12.55 -4.99 -15.19
CA PHE A 84 11.68 -3.85 -15.50
C PHE A 84 10.19 -4.20 -15.30
N GLU A 85 9.75 -5.35 -15.80
CA GLU A 85 8.34 -5.76 -15.74
C GLU A 85 7.89 -5.99 -14.29
N HIS A 86 8.69 -6.72 -13.51
CA HIS A 86 8.39 -6.96 -12.10
C HIS A 86 8.35 -5.66 -11.30
N SER A 87 9.38 -4.81 -11.46
CA SER A 87 9.47 -3.54 -10.74
C SER A 87 8.31 -2.61 -11.07
N SER A 88 7.92 -2.56 -12.35
CA SER A 88 6.77 -1.79 -12.82
C SER A 88 5.47 -2.33 -12.24
N GLN A 89 5.29 -3.65 -12.19
CA GLN A 89 4.11 -4.28 -11.61
C GLN A 89 4.00 -4.03 -10.10
N TYR A 90 5.11 -4.10 -9.37
CA TYR A 90 5.14 -3.78 -7.94
C TYR A 90 4.78 -2.30 -7.69
N LEU A 91 5.37 -1.38 -8.45
CA LEU A 91 5.05 0.05 -8.34
C LEU A 91 3.58 0.33 -8.69
N ALA A 92 3.07 -0.26 -9.76
CA ALA A 92 1.66 -0.11 -10.16
C ALA A 92 0.70 -0.65 -9.09
N THR A 93 1.05 -1.78 -8.46
CA THR A 93 0.26 -2.36 -7.37
C THR A 93 0.24 -1.43 -6.15
N ALA A 94 1.42 -0.91 -5.76
CA ALA A 94 1.55 0.07 -4.68
C ALA A 94 0.73 1.34 -4.95
N ARG A 95 0.83 1.90 -6.17
CA ARG A 95 0.06 3.07 -6.62
C ARG A 95 -1.45 2.81 -6.56
N SER A 96 -1.90 1.64 -7.00
CA SER A 96 -3.32 1.26 -6.96
C SER A 96 -3.86 1.17 -5.53
N TYR A 97 -3.08 0.66 -4.57
CA TYR A 97 -3.45 0.68 -3.15
C TYR A 97 -3.61 2.09 -2.62
N TYR A 98 -2.68 2.98 -2.98
CA TYR A 98 -2.77 4.39 -2.62
C TYR A 98 -4.03 5.04 -3.21
N GLU A 99 -4.21 5.00 -4.52
CA GLU A 99 -5.27 5.72 -5.23
C GLU A 99 -6.67 5.30 -4.80
N ARG A 100 -6.88 3.99 -4.60
CA ARG A 100 -8.22 3.44 -4.31
C ARG A 100 -8.64 3.59 -2.86
N VAL A 101 -7.70 3.76 -1.93
CA VAL A 101 -7.99 3.65 -0.50
C VAL A 101 -7.49 4.83 0.31
N LEU A 102 -6.25 5.24 0.08
CA LEU A 102 -5.59 6.24 0.91
C LEU A 102 -5.80 7.66 0.36
N ALA A 103 -5.83 7.80 -0.96
CA ALA A 103 -5.89 9.10 -1.63
C ALA A 103 -7.13 9.91 -1.25
N GLY A 104 -8.29 9.27 -1.03
CA GLY A 104 -9.53 9.97 -0.69
C GLY A 104 -9.45 10.77 0.62
N ASN A 105 -8.88 10.20 1.68
CA ASN A 105 -8.69 10.92 2.94
C ASN A 105 -7.58 11.97 2.84
N ILE A 106 -6.51 11.68 2.09
CA ILE A 106 -5.41 12.61 1.90
C ILE A 106 -5.89 13.84 1.15
N LYS A 107 -6.57 13.68 0.00
CA LYS A 107 -7.16 14.80 -0.77
C LYS A 107 -8.08 15.68 0.07
N ARG A 108 -8.91 15.07 0.93
CA ARG A 108 -9.83 15.81 1.79
C ARG A 108 -9.12 16.61 2.89
N LYS A 109 -8.01 16.11 3.40
CA LYS A 109 -7.26 16.77 4.48
C LYS A 109 -6.27 17.80 3.94
N ASP A 110 -5.55 17.43 2.88
CA ASP A 110 -4.54 18.26 2.23
C ASP A 110 -4.29 17.76 0.79
N ALA A 111 -4.84 18.46 -0.19
CA ALA A 111 -4.64 18.16 -1.60
C ALA A 111 -3.17 18.31 -2.03
N SER A 112 -2.39 19.21 -1.43
CA SER A 112 -0.97 19.39 -1.78
C SER A 112 -0.12 18.17 -1.43
N ILE A 113 -0.47 17.46 -0.35
CA ILE A 113 0.16 16.19 0.02
C ILE A 113 -0.21 15.09 -0.98
N HIS A 114 -1.44 15.08 -1.50
CA HIS A 114 -1.80 14.15 -2.58
C HIS A 114 -0.94 14.39 -3.82
N ASP A 115 -0.83 15.63 -4.27
CA ASP A 115 -0.06 15.98 -5.47
C ASP A 115 1.42 15.65 -5.30
N GLU A 116 1.97 15.88 -4.10
CA GLU A 116 3.33 15.44 -3.77
C GLU A 116 3.49 13.92 -3.87
N ILE A 117 2.58 13.14 -3.29
CA ILE A 117 2.64 11.67 -3.39
C ILE A 117 2.58 11.21 -4.85
N MET A 118 1.71 11.80 -5.67
CA MET A 118 1.60 11.45 -7.10
C MET A 118 2.90 11.76 -7.86
N ARG A 119 3.51 12.93 -7.60
CA ARG A 119 4.82 13.26 -8.17
C ARG A 119 5.89 12.26 -7.75
N GLN A 120 5.89 11.80 -6.50
CA GLN A 120 6.84 10.78 -6.07
C GLN A 120 6.60 9.41 -6.72
N PHE A 121 5.34 9.03 -7.00
CA PHE A 121 5.07 7.85 -7.83
C PHE A 121 5.66 7.97 -9.23
N GLU A 122 5.58 9.15 -9.85
CA GLU A 122 6.22 9.42 -11.14
C GLU A 122 7.76 9.36 -11.04
N GLN A 123 8.34 9.89 -9.96
CA GLN A 123 9.78 9.79 -9.71
C GLN A 123 10.24 8.32 -9.57
N ALA A 124 9.44 7.50 -8.86
CA ALA A 124 9.71 6.08 -8.73
C ALA A 124 9.58 5.35 -10.08
N GLU A 125 8.61 5.70 -10.91
CA GLU A 125 8.42 5.12 -12.24
C GLU A 125 9.60 5.43 -13.16
N LEU A 126 10.04 6.69 -13.20
CA LEU A 126 11.23 7.09 -13.95
C LEU A 126 12.50 6.40 -13.44
N ALA A 127 12.56 6.10 -12.14
CA ALA A 127 13.70 5.42 -11.53
C ALA A 127 13.78 3.91 -11.86
N ILE A 128 12.70 3.28 -12.31
CA ILE A 128 12.72 1.89 -12.79
C ILE A 128 13.55 1.78 -14.10
N GLY A 129 13.67 2.87 -14.85
CA GLY A 129 14.32 2.87 -16.16
C GLY A 129 13.42 2.29 -17.25
N HIS A 130 14.00 1.95 -18.40
CA HIS A 130 13.27 1.41 -19.54
C HIS A 130 14.18 0.51 -20.38
N PRO A 131 13.77 -0.71 -20.78
CA PRO A 131 14.63 -1.62 -21.52
C PRO A 131 14.91 -1.15 -22.96
N GLY A 132 14.07 -0.26 -23.50
CA GLY A 132 14.16 0.19 -24.89
C GLY A 132 13.58 -0.83 -25.88
N LEU A 133 13.29 -0.40 -27.11
CA LEU A 133 12.88 -1.32 -28.17
C LEU A 133 14.13 -2.02 -28.72
N LEU A 134 14.29 -3.31 -28.42
CA LEU A 134 15.51 -4.07 -28.77
C LEU A 134 16.80 -3.38 -28.24
N GLY A 135 16.71 -2.69 -27.10
CA GLY A 135 17.81 -1.95 -26.48
C GLY A 135 17.99 -0.51 -27.00
N ALA A 136 17.33 -0.12 -28.09
CA ALA A 136 17.31 1.27 -28.52
C ALA A 136 16.47 2.12 -27.55
N GLY A 137 17.04 3.22 -27.05
CA GLY A 137 16.38 4.07 -26.05
C GLY A 137 16.35 3.47 -24.64
N LYS A 138 17.28 2.56 -24.31
CA LYS A 138 17.42 2.02 -22.96
C LYS A 138 17.74 3.14 -21.96
N ILE A 139 17.06 3.12 -20.83
CA ILE A 139 17.34 3.95 -19.66
C ILE A 139 17.69 3.01 -18.52
N ASP A 140 18.88 3.16 -17.94
CA ASP A 140 19.29 2.34 -16.82
C ASP A 140 18.49 2.68 -15.55
N PRO A 141 18.18 1.68 -14.70
CA PRO A 141 17.49 1.91 -13.45
C PRO A 141 18.32 2.77 -12.49
N ASP A 142 17.63 3.55 -11.66
CA ASP A 142 18.17 4.33 -10.55
C ASP A 142 17.55 3.87 -9.21
N PRO A 143 18.13 2.82 -8.58
CA PRO A 143 17.63 2.32 -7.30
C PRO A 143 17.62 3.36 -6.18
N GLN A 144 18.54 4.33 -6.19
CA GLN A 144 18.62 5.35 -5.14
C GLN A 144 17.47 6.34 -5.25
N ARG A 145 17.14 6.79 -6.47
CA ARG A 145 15.97 7.63 -6.73
C ARG A 145 14.68 6.89 -6.39
N PHE A 146 14.56 5.61 -6.74
CA PHE A 146 13.40 4.80 -6.38
C PHE A 146 13.19 4.74 -4.87
N VAL A 147 14.25 4.40 -4.11
CA VAL A 147 14.19 4.31 -2.64
C VAL A 147 13.83 5.67 -2.02
N SER A 148 14.37 6.76 -2.56
CA SER A 148 14.09 8.11 -2.06
C SER A 148 12.63 8.49 -2.30
N ALA A 149 12.10 8.21 -3.49
CA ALA A 149 10.70 8.45 -3.82
C ALA A 149 9.75 7.59 -2.96
N ALA A 150 10.04 6.30 -2.80
CA ALA A 150 9.26 5.39 -1.95
C ALA A 150 9.20 5.88 -0.49
N LYS A 151 10.33 6.33 0.08
CA LYS A 151 10.38 6.91 1.43
C LYS A 151 9.58 8.20 1.53
N ALA A 152 9.63 9.06 0.52
CA ALA A 152 8.85 10.30 0.48
C ALA A 152 7.34 10.02 0.43
N ILE A 153 6.91 9.02 -0.36
CA ILE A 153 5.51 8.55 -0.37
C ILE A 153 5.09 8.08 1.03
N GLU A 154 5.91 7.21 1.64
CA GLU A 154 5.63 6.68 2.98
C GLU A 154 5.48 7.79 4.02
N ALA A 155 6.43 8.71 4.06
CA ALA A 155 6.44 9.84 5.01
C ALA A 155 5.19 10.72 4.84
N ASN A 156 4.81 11.05 3.59
CA ASN A 156 3.64 11.87 3.31
C ASN A 156 2.33 11.18 3.72
N ILE A 157 2.21 9.87 3.50
CA ILE A 157 1.04 9.11 3.98
C ILE A 157 0.97 9.13 5.51
N ARG A 158 2.09 8.88 6.20
CA ARG A 158 2.15 8.87 7.68
C ARG A 158 1.81 10.21 8.32
N ARG A 159 2.06 11.34 7.64
CA ARG A 159 1.63 12.67 8.11
C ARG A 159 0.11 12.80 8.23
N ILE A 160 -0.64 12.11 7.37
CA ILE A 160 -2.10 12.14 7.36
C ILE A 160 -2.71 11.02 8.19
N TYR A 161 -2.10 9.83 8.10
CA TYR A 161 -2.49 8.60 8.77
C TYR A 161 -1.62 8.36 10.00
N THR A 162 -1.72 9.26 10.99
CA THR A 162 -0.86 9.25 12.18
C THR A 162 -0.93 7.96 12.99
N TYR A 163 -2.04 7.23 12.91
CA TYR A 163 -2.23 5.94 13.56
C TYR A 163 -1.49 4.77 12.91
N PHE A 164 -0.80 4.97 11.77
CA PHE A 164 0.12 3.98 11.20
C PHE A 164 1.46 3.89 11.94
N ASN A 165 1.72 4.84 12.86
CA ASN A 165 2.95 4.86 13.66
C ASN A 165 2.79 4.07 14.98
N ASN A 166 1.60 3.50 15.22
CA ASN A 166 1.22 2.77 16.43
C ASN A 166 1.05 1.28 16.16
#